data_AF-A0A950L0E0-F1
#
_entry.id   AF-A0A950L0E0-F1
#
_cell.length_a   1.000
_cell.length_b   1.000
_cell.length_c   1.000
_cell.angle_alpha   90.00
_cell.angle_beta   90.00
_cell.angle_gamma   90.00
#
_symmetry.space_group_name_H-M   'P 1'
#
loop_
_entity.id
_entity.type
_entity.pdbx_description
1 polymer ?
#
loop_
_entity_poly.entity_id
_entity_poly.type
_entity_poly.pdbx_seq_one_letter_code
_entity_poly.pdbx_strand_id
1 'polypeptide(L)'
;MERPDERISQRDIEAIVAALRQEPDGESLARRLRDAVGSHAAVRAQRTLEIRLLGEFAIRVGDRWEPGPPPMRGRYLIQYLAVHRTGVTPRERLAEAIWPELDGETAAHRVHIAVSGARAYLRRAVGGADAIRCVRSGYGWAPGITVVTDVEAFLDAARGESSEELLRAKQLYGGELLVSDAAEWIEPLRVRCAAAYVGILERLAENALSYGEFGQALAFGLELVAFDRGHEGASRLVMRCFAALGRRGRALAEYEALRAHLRKHLGLEPAPETRQLIRAVVGQAEPDAISQTPRAFKA
;
A
#
# COMPACT_ATOMS: atom_id res chain seq x y z
N MET A 1 -26.90 -6.74 -16.07
CA MET A 1 -27.55 -6.45 -14.77
C MET A 1 -27.31 -7.66 -13.88
N GLU A 2 -26.06 -7.80 -13.41
CA GLU A 2 -25.66 -8.88 -12.50
C GLU A 2 -26.16 -8.52 -11.09
N ARG A 3 -26.84 -9.47 -10.44
CA ARG A 3 -27.33 -9.28 -9.07
C ARG A 3 -26.14 -9.11 -8.13
N PRO A 4 -26.22 -8.20 -7.14
CA PRO A 4 -25.17 -8.06 -6.15
C PRO A 4 -25.04 -9.38 -5.38
N ASP A 5 -23.80 -9.81 -5.23
CA ASP A 5 -23.37 -11.02 -4.53
C ASP A 5 -23.77 -10.89 -3.04
N GLU A 6 -24.99 -11.34 -2.70
CA GLU A 6 -25.49 -11.42 -1.32
C GLU A 6 -24.63 -12.43 -0.55
N ARG A 7 -23.54 -11.92 0.06
CA ARG A 7 -22.66 -12.69 0.93
C ARG A 7 -23.44 -13.06 2.19
N ILE A 8 -23.85 -14.31 2.30
CA ILE A 8 -24.31 -14.89 3.55
C ILE A 8 -23.13 -14.83 4.54
N SER A 9 -23.28 -14.10 5.64
CA SER A 9 -22.21 -13.93 6.62
C SER A 9 -22.05 -15.19 7.48
N GLN A 10 -20.87 -15.36 8.11
CA GLN A 10 -20.63 -16.46 9.05
C GLN A 10 -21.71 -16.51 10.17
N ARG A 11 -22.20 -15.34 10.57
CA ARG A 11 -23.27 -15.18 11.56
C ARG A 11 -24.61 -15.71 11.07
N ASP A 12 -24.92 -15.54 9.78
CA ASP A 12 -26.14 -16.05 9.15
C ASP A 12 -26.10 -17.58 9.04
N ILE A 13 -24.92 -18.14 8.72
CA ILE A 13 -24.71 -19.60 8.68
C ILE A 13 -24.88 -20.20 10.07
N GLU A 14 -24.32 -19.59 11.11
CA GLU A 14 -24.47 -20.05 12.49
C GLU A 14 -25.91 -19.93 13.00
N ALA A 15 -26.64 -18.89 12.61
CA ALA A 15 -28.06 -18.74 12.91
C ALA A 15 -28.91 -19.85 12.26
N ILE A 16 -28.64 -20.20 11.00
CA ILE A 16 -29.31 -21.30 10.29
C ILE A 16 -28.97 -22.64 10.95
N VAL A 17 -27.71 -22.88 11.29
CA VAL A 17 -27.29 -24.10 12.00
C VAL A 17 -27.97 -24.23 13.37
N ALA A 18 -28.13 -23.13 14.09
CA ALA A 18 -28.81 -23.11 15.38
C ALA A 18 -30.33 -23.36 15.25
N ALA A 19 -30.97 -22.76 14.25
CA ALA A 19 -32.40 -22.97 13.97
C ALA A 19 -32.68 -24.44 13.57
N LEU A 20 -31.81 -25.03 12.75
CA LEU A 20 -31.96 -26.42 12.30
C LEU A 20 -31.92 -27.41 13.47
N ARG A 21 -31.10 -27.19 14.51
CA ARG A 21 -31.00 -28.10 15.67
C ARG A 21 -32.27 -28.22 16.52
N GLN A 22 -33.23 -27.32 16.36
CA GLN A 22 -34.50 -27.38 17.10
C GLN A 22 -35.54 -28.30 16.46
N GLU A 23 -35.26 -28.83 15.26
CA GLU A 23 -36.15 -29.77 14.55
C GLU A 23 -35.83 -31.25 14.90
N PRO A 24 -36.81 -32.17 14.82
CA PRO A 24 -36.65 -33.58 15.23
C PRO A 24 -35.57 -34.39 14.49
N ASP A 25 -35.06 -33.91 13.34
CA ASP A 25 -33.94 -34.49 12.56
C ASP A 25 -32.81 -33.46 12.29
N GLY A 26 -32.87 -32.35 13.03
CA GLY A 26 -32.08 -31.14 12.84
C GLY A 26 -30.57 -31.29 12.94
N GLU A 27 -30.13 -32.17 13.83
CA GLU A 27 -28.71 -32.43 14.14
C GLU A 27 -27.95 -32.96 12.91
N SER A 28 -28.59 -33.84 12.13
CA SER A 28 -28.00 -34.44 10.92
C SER A 28 -27.87 -33.40 9.80
N LEU A 29 -28.91 -32.58 9.60
CA LEU A 29 -28.90 -31.52 8.59
C LEU A 29 -27.93 -30.38 8.95
N ALA A 30 -27.85 -30.00 10.23
CA ALA A 30 -26.88 -29.03 10.74
C ALA A 30 -25.43 -29.51 10.62
N ARG A 31 -25.18 -30.83 10.71
CA ARG A 31 -23.86 -31.43 10.45
C ARG A 31 -23.52 -31.37 8.97
N ARG A 32 -24.41 -31.84 8.10
CA ARG A 32 -24.23 -31.80 6.63
C ARG A 32 -24.01 -30.38 6.10
N LEU A 33 -24.72 -29.39 6.65
CA LEU A 33 -24.53 -27.99 6.29
C LEU A 33 -23.15 -27.48 6.71
N ARG A 34 -22.69 -27.80 7.93
CA ARG A 34 -21.32 -27.45 8.38
C ARG A 34 -20.24 -28.14 7.55
N ASP A 35 -20.41 -29.42 7.23
CA ASP A 35 -19.47 -30.17 6.39
C ASP A 35 -19.42 -29.59 4.97
N ALA A 36 -20.59 -29.23 4.41
CA ALA A 36 -20.69 -28.59 3.10
C ALA A 36 -20.08 -27.19 3.08
N VAL A 37 -20.33 -26.36 4.11
CA VAL A 37 -19.74 -25.02 4.26
C VAL A 37 -18.22 -25.13 4.48
N GLY A 38 -17.77 -26.06 5.32
CA GLY A 38 -16.35 -26.33 5.55
C GLY A 38 -15.64 -26.79 4.29
N SER A 39 -16.26 -27.69 3.52
CA SER A 39 -15.74 -28.12 2.22
C SER A 39 -15.71 -26.99 1.20
N HIS A 40 -16.73 -26.13 1.13
CA HIS A 40 -16.74 -24.98 0.23
C HIS A 40 -15.72 -23.93 0.64
N ALA A 41 -15.57 -23.65 1.94
CA ALA A 41 -14.55 -22.75 2.47
C ALA A 41 -13.15 -23.27 2.18
N ALA A 42 -12.91 -24.59 2.34
CA ALA A 42 -11.64 -25.22 2.01
C ALA A 42 -11.33 -25.15 0.51
N VAL A 43 -12.30 -25.45 -0.36
CA VAL A 43 -12.13 -25.33 -1.83
C VAL A 43 -11.93 -23.87 -2.25
N ARG A 44 -12.62 -22.92 -1.61
CA ARG A 44 -12.46 -21.48 -1.86
C ARG A 44 -11.11 -20.96 -1.38
N ALA A 45 -10.64 -21.41 -0.21
CA ALA A 45 -9.30 -21.10 0.29
C ALA A 45 -8.23 -21.66 -0.66
N GLN A 46 -8.40 -22.91 -1.13
CA GLN A 46 -7.52 -23.51 -2.14
C GLN A 46 -7.58 -22.81 -3.51
N ARG A 47 -8.60 -21.99 -3.79
CA ARG A 47 -8.74 -21.20 -5.02
C ARG A 47 -8.54 -19.70 -4.80
N THR A 48 -8.02 -19.31 -3.63
CA THR A 48 -7.60 -17.95 -3.34
C THR A 48 -6.11 -17.81 -3.62
N LEU A 49 -5.74 -16.89 -4.51
CA LEU A 49 -4.38 -16.51 -4.79
C LEU A 49 -4.07 -15.20 -4.08
N GLU A 50 -3.29 -15.26 -3.01
CA GLU A 50 -2.81 -14.08 -2.30
C GLU A 50 -1.47 -13.62 -2.90
N ILE A 51 -1.40 -12.35 -3.30
CA ILE A 51 -0.24 -11.74 -3.95
C ILE A 51 0.15 -10.47 -3.19
N ARG A 52 1.44 -10.36 -2.84
CA ARG A 52 2.04 -9.11 -2.37
C ARG A 52 2.65 -8.37 -3.55
N LEU A 53 2.24 -7.13 -3.71
CA LEU A 53 2.72 -6.21 -4.72
C LEU A 53 3.35 -4.96 -4.08
N LEU A 54 3.00 -4.58 -2.85
CA LEU A 54 3.61 -3.44 -2.16
C LEU A 54 4.95 -3.86 -1.53
N GLY A 55 6.05 -3.27 -2.02
CA GLY A 55 7.40 -3.70 -1.72
C GLY A 55 7.87 -4.83 -2.64
N GLU A 56 8.46 -5.87 -2.04
CA GLU A 56 8.92 -7.04 -2.78
C GLU A 56 7.76 -7.92 -3.25
N PHE A 57 7.84 -8.38 -4.51
CA PHE A 57 6.84 -9.29 -5.07
C PHE A 57 6.87 -10.64 -4.36
N ALA A 58 5.71 -11.08 -3.87
CA ALA A 58 5.56 -12.43 -3.33
C ALA A 58 4.18 -13.01 -3.63
N ILE A 59 4.11 -14.34 -3.68
CA ILE A 59 2.88 -15.11 -3.84
C ILE A 59 2.80 -16.10 -2.67
N ARG A 60 1.62 -16.22 -2.07
CA ARG A 60 1.38 -17.23 -1.04
C ARG A 60 1.26 -18.62 -1.67
N VAL A 61 2.03 -19.59 -1.17
CA VAL A 61 1.96 -21.01 -1.54
C VAL A 61 1.83 -21.82 -0.25
N GLY A 62 0.64 -22.40 -0.04
CA GLY A 62 0.28 -22.93 1.28
C GLY A 62 0.37 -21.83 2.34
N ASP A 63 1.11 -22.06 3.42
CA ASP A 63 1.27 -21.09 4.52
C ASP A 63 2.48 -20.16 4.36
N ARG A 64 3.19 -20.23 3.22
CA ARG A 64 4.46 -19.51 3.02
C ARG A 64 4.38 -18.48 1.92
N TRP A 65 5.00 -17.32 2.15
CA TRP A 65 5.26 -16.34 1.11
C TRP A 65 6.52 -16.73 0.34
N GLU A 66 6.40 -16.89 -0.97
CA GLU A 66 7.51 -17.17 -1.89
C GLU A 66 7.69 -15.98 -2.84
N PRO A 67 8.92 -15.67 -3.33
CA PRO A 67 9.20 -14.54 -4.22
C PRO A 67 8.61 -14.68 -5.65
N GLY A 68 7.70 -15.63 -5.86
CA GLY A 68 7.12 -15.93 -7.17
C GLY A 68 8.07 -16.66 -8.12
N PRO A 69 7.62 -16.97 -9.35
CA PRO A 69 8.50 -17.54 -10.36
C PRO A 69 9.57 -16.53 -10.79
N PRO A 70 10.67 -16.97 -11.43
CA PRO A 70 11.62 -16.06 -12.06
C PRO A 70 10.95 -15.13 -13.09
N PRO A 71 11.50 -13.91 -13.34
CA PRO A 71 10.99 -12.96 -14.33
C PRO A 71 10.59 -13.59 -15.67
N MET A 72 11.53 -14.29 -16.31
CA MET A 72 11.34 -14.96 -17.60
C MET A 72 10.41 -16.17 -17.56
N ARG A 73 9.99 -16.62 -16.37
CA ARG A 73 9.10 -17.77 -16.18
C ARG A 73 7.71 -17.35 -15.71
N GLY A 74 7.28 -16.14 -16.06
CA GLY A 74 5.90 -15.69 -15.90
C GLY A 74 5.65 -14.71 -14.76
N ARG A 75 6.68 -14.22 -14.06
CA ARG A 75 6.51 -13.22 -12.98
C ARG A 75 5.81 -11.96 -13.47
N TYR A 76 6.36 -11.34 -14.52
CA TYR A 76 5.83 -10.09 -15.07
C TYR A 76 4.39 -10.25 -15.57
N LEU A 77 4.06 -11.41 -16.15
CA LEU A 77 2.69 -11.74 -16.52
C LEU A 77 1.77 -11.79 -15.29
N ILE A 78 2.19 -12.46 -14.21
CA ILE A 78 1.39 -12.56 -12.98
C ILE A 78 1.20 -11.17 -12.37
N GLN A 79 2.26 -10.37 -12.27
CA GLN A 79 2.20 -9.01 -11.74
C GLN A 79 1.26 -8.14 -12.58
N TYR A 80 1.39 -8.18 -13.91
CA TYR A 80 0.53 -7.42 -14.82
C TYR A 80 -0.94 -7.80 -14.63
N LEU A 81 -1.27 -9.10 -14.61
CA LEU A 81 -2.64 -9.58 -14.42
C LEU A 81 -3.17 -9.30 -13.00
N ALA A 82 -2.31 -9.29 -11.98
CA ALA A 82 -2.68 -8.98 -10.61
C ALA A 82 -3.03 -7.49 -10.43
N VAL A 83 -2.33 -6.61 -11.14
CA VAL A 83 -2.63 -5.17 -11.20
C VAL A 83 -3.86 -4.90 -12.08
N HIS A 84 -3.96 -5.55 -13.24
CA HIS A 84 -5.04 -5.37 -14.21
C HIS A 84 -6.07 -6.51 -14.14
N ARG A 85 -6.76 -6.64 -12.99
CA ARG A 85 -7.60 -7.81 -12.70
C ARG A 85 -8.83 -8.00 -13.61
N THR A 86 -9.22 -6.97 -14.36
CA THR A 86 -10.49 -6.98 -15.09
C THR A 86 -10.40 -7.72 -16.42
N GLY A 87 -11.15 -8.82 -16.53
CA GLY A 87 -11.47 -9.42 -17.83
C GLY A 87 -10.35 -10.27 -18.44
N VAL A 88 -10.11 -10.04 -19.72
CA VAL A 88 -9.08 -10.72 -20.52
C VAL A 88 -8.23 -9.63 -21.16
N THR A 89 -6.92 -9.72 -20.98
CA THR A 89 -5.94 -8.84 -21.61
C THR A 89 -5.50 -9.41 -22.95
N PRO A 90 -5.58 -8.62 -24.04
CA PRO A 90 -5.06 -9.00 -25.35
C PRO A 90 -3.58 -9.41 -25.32
N ARG A 91 -3.19 -10.34 -26.21
CA ARG A 91 -1.80 -10.83 -26.27
C ARG A 91 -0.85 -9.71 -26.65
N GLU A 92 -1.27 -8.87 -27.58
CA GLU A 92 -0.55 -7.73 -28.11
C GLU A 92 -0.30 -6.70 -27.00
N ARG A 93 -1.31 -6.44 -26.16
CA ARG A 93 -1.17 -5.55 -25.00
C ARG A 93 -0.23 -6.12 -23.93
N LEU A 94 -0.26 -7.43 -23.70
CA LEU A 94 0.68 -8.09 -22.78
C LEU A 94 2.11 -8.05 -23.32
N ALA A 95 2.28 -8.26 -24.62
CA ALA A 95 3.57 -8.16 -25.31
C ALA A 95 4.14 -6.73 -25.18
N GLU A 96 3.36 -5.73 -25.54
CA GLU A 96 3.74 -4.31 -25.46
C GLU A 96 4.08 -3.88 -24.02
N ALA A 97 3.30 -4.33 -23.03
CA ALA A 97 3.52 -3.93 -21.64
C ALA A 97 4.73 -4.63 -20.98
N ILE A 98 5.00 -5.90 -21.34
CA ILE A 98 6.02 -6.72 -20.66
C ILE A 98 7.35 -6.74 -21.43
N TRP A 99 7.31 -6.64 -22.76
CA TRP A 99 8.47 -6.65 -23.64
C TRP A 99 8.33 -5.60 -24.76
N PRO A 100 8.26 -4.29 -24.43
CA PRO A 100 8.12 -3.22 -25.41
C PRO A 100 9.26 -3.19 -26.44
N GLU A 101 10.42 -3.73 -26.10
CA GLU A 101 11.62 -3.73 -26.93
C GLU A 101 11.65 -4.80 -28.03
N LEU A 102 10.71 -5.74 -28.04
CA LEU A 102 10.69 -6.87 -28.96
C LEU A 102 9.73 -6.64 -30.13
N ASP A 103 10.03 -7.26 -31.27
CA ASP A 103 9.10 -7.34 -32.38
C ASP A 103 7.86 -8.18 -32.03
N GLY A 104 6.76 -7.96 -32.76
CA GLY A 104 5.45 -8.54 -32.42
C GLY A 104 5.41 -10.07 -32.42
N GLU A 105 6.15 -10.75 -33.29
CA GLU A 105 6.15 -12.22 -33.35
C GLU A 105 6.95 -12.80 -32.18
N THR A 106 8.15 -12.27 -31.93
CA THR A 106 8.99 -12.67 -30.79
C THR A 106 8.29 -12.38 -29.46
N ALA A 107 7.67 -11.21 -29.33
CA ALA A 107 6.96 -10.82 -28.11
C ALA A 107 5.75 -11.72 -27.85
N ALA A 108 4.94 -12.03 -28.88
CA ALA A 108 3.82 -12.96 -28.75
C ALA A 108 4.28 -14.35 -28.32
N HIS A 109 5.36 -14.88 -28.90
CA HIS A 109 5.95 -16.15 -28.49
C HIS A 109 6.41 -16.12 -27.01
N ARG A 110 7.03 -15.02 -26.56
CA ARG A 110 7.42 -14.85 -25.14
C ARG A 110 6.23 -14.82 -24.20
N VAL A 111 5.12 -14.18 -24.59
CA VAL A 111 3.87 -14.22 -23.81
C VAL A 111 3.42 -15.69 -23.61
N HIS A 112 3.44 -16.52 -24.66
CA HIS A 112 3.06 -17.93 -24.56
C HIS A 112 3.94 -18.73 -23.58
N ILE A 113 5.27 -18.52 -23.62
CA ILE A 113 6.21 -19.15 -22.68
C ILE A 113 5.93 -18.69 -21.25
N ALA A 114 5.76 -17.38 -21.05
CA ALA A 114 5.50 -16.79 -19.74
C ALA A 114 4.17 -17.29 -19.14
N VAL A 115 3.12 -17.45 -19.95
CA VAL A 115 1.85 -18.05 -19.52
C VAL A 115 2.06 -19.49 -19.05
N SER A 116 2.83 -20.27 -19.81
CA SER A 116 3.11 -21.67 -19.46
C SER A 116 3.87 -21.77 -18.13
N GLY A 117 4.88 -20.92 -17.93
CA GLY A 117 5.64 -20.83 -16.68
C GLY A 117 4.78 -20.35 -15.50
N ALA A 118 3.97 -19.30 -15.71
CA ALA A 118 3.06 -18.77 -14.70
C ALA A 118 2.04 -19.82 -14.25
N ARG A 119 1.41 -20.53 -15.20
CA ARG A 119 0.47 -21.63 -14.87
C ARG A 119 1.14 -22.75 -14.08
N ALA A 120 2.33 -23.17 -14.49
CA ALA A 120 3.07 -24.21 -13.79
C ALA A 120 3.38 -23.82 -12.33
N TYR A 121 3.78 -22.56 -12.11
CA TYR A 121 3.99 -22.03 -10.76
C TYR A 121 2.68 -21.95 -9.96
N LEU A 122 1.65 -21.31 -10.53
CA LEU A 122 0.41 -21.01 -9.83
C LEU A 122 -0.40 -22.24 -9.47
N ARG A 123 -0.28 -23.36 -10.21
CA ARG A 123 -0.89 -24.64 -9.81
C ARG A 123 -0.48 -25.05 -8.38
N ARG A 124 0.74 -24.74 -7.95
CA ARG A 124 1.16 -25.00 -6.55
C ARG A 124 0.47 -24.06 -5.56
N ALA A 125 0.19 -22.83 -5.96
CA ALA A 125 -0.44 -21.81 -5.11
C ALA A 125 -1.95 -22.05 -4.95
N VAL A 126 -2.64 -22.57 -5.98
CA VAL A 126 -4.11 -22.75 -5.99
C VAL A 126 -4.56 -24.22 -6.04
N GLY A 127 -3.89 -25.10 -5.30
CA GLY A 127 -4.35 -26.48 -5.10
C GLY A 127 -4.48 -27.32 -6.38
N GLY A 128 -3.64 -27.08 -7.38
CA GLY A 128 -3.61 -27.79 -8.66
C GLY A 128 -4.51 -27.20 -9.75
N ALA A 129 -5.32 -26.19 -9.45
CA ALA A 129 -6.18 -25.54 -10.43
C ALA A 129 -5.37 -24.75 -11.48
N ASP A 130 -5.90 -24.63 -12.70
CA ASP A 130 -5.35 -23.70 -13.68
C ASP A 130 -5.82 -22.28 -13.34
N ALA A 131 -4.88 -21.45 -12.88
CA ALA A 131 -5.18 -20.10 -12.42
C ALA A 131 -5.41 -19.11 -13.57
N ILE A 132 -4.91 -19.39 -14.77
CA ILE A 132 -4.92 -18.45 -15.90
C ILE A 132 -5.75 -19.07 -17.02
N ARG A 133 -6.84 -18.39 -17.42
CA ARG A 133 -7.59 -18.76 -18.63
C ARG A 133 -6.91 -18.22 -19.87
N CYS A 134 -6.97 -19.00 -20.95
CA CYS A 134 -6.61 -18.57 -22.30
C CYS A 134 -7.87 -18.60 -23.14
N VAL A 135 -8.19 -17.49 -23.79
CA VAL A 135 -9.25 -17.40 -24.79
C VAL A 135 -8.66 -16.88 -26.10
N ARG A 136 -9.44 -16.91 -27.19
CA ARG A 136 -8.96 -16.43 -28.49
C ARG A 136 -8.43 -14.99 -28.41
N SER A 137 -9.06 -14.14 -27.62
CA SER A 137 -8.70 -12.74 -27.46
C SER A 137 -7.56 -12.45 -26.48
N GLY A 138 -7.02 -13.44 -25.73
CA GLY A 138 -5.91 -13.20 -24.81
C GLY A 138 -5.94 -14.02 -23.51
N TYR A 139 -5.41 -13.44 -22.42
CA TYR A 139 -5.25 -14.11 -21.13
C TYR A 139 -5.89 -13.35 -19.97
N GLY A 140 -6.31 -14.06 -18.93
CA GLY A 140 -6.79 -13.47 -17.68
C GLY A 140 -6.89 -14.51 -16.58
N TRP A 141 -7.35 -14.10 -15.40
CA TRP A 141 -7.62 -15.03 -14.31
C TRP A 141 -8.77 -15.98 -14.66
N ALA A 142 -8.61 -17.26 -14.34
CA ALA A 142 -9.62 -18.27 -14.61
C ALA A 142 -10.88 -18.03 -13.74
N PRO A 143 -12.09 -18.35 -14.25
CA PRO A 143 -13.30 -18.23 -13.44
C PRO A 143 -13.19 -19.12 -12.19
N GLY A 144 -13.56 -18.58 -11.03
CA GLY A 144 -13.47 -19.28 -9.75
C GLY A 144 -12.12 -19.18 -9.03
N ILE A 145 -11.15 -18.46 -9.60
CA ILE A 145 -9.93 -18.04 -8.89
C ILE A 145 -10.16 -16.67 -8.29
N THR A 146 -10.02 -16.56 -6.97
CA THR A 146 -10.10 -15.29 -6.25
C THR A 146 -8.69 -14.74 -6.10
N VAL A 147 -8.39 -13.59 -6.68
CA VAL A 147 -7.08 -12.94 -6.52
C VAL A 147 -7.19 -11.83 -5.50
N VAL A 148 -6.44 -11.94 -4.41
CA VAL A 148 -6.36 -10.94 -3.34
C VAL A 148 -4.98 -10.31 -3.37
N THR A 149 -4.93 -8.98 -3.39
CA THR A 149 -3.67 -8.23 -3.35
C THR A 149 -3.61 -7.33 -2.12
N ASP A 150 -2.41 -7.12 -1.60
CA ASP A 150 -2.14 -6.14 -0.54
C ASP A 150 -2.44 -4.70 -0.97
N VAL A 151 -2.32 -4.37 -2.27
CA VAL A 151 -2.69 -3.06 -2.83
C VAL A 151 -4.16 -2.72 -2.60
N GLU A 152 -5.06 -3.68 -2.83
CA GLU A 152 -6.49 -3.42 -2.64
C GLU A 152 -6.82 -3.26 -1.17
N ALA A 153 -6.30 -4.14 -0.32
CA ALA A 153 -6.45 -4.04 1.12
C ALA A 153 -5.93 -2.69 1.65
N PHE A 154 -4.75 -2.25 1.17
CA PHE A 154 -4.16 -0.98 1.53
C PHE A 154 -5.02 0.21 1.09
N LEU A 155 -5.43 0.25 -0.18
CA LEU A 155 -6.17 1.39 -0.72
C LEU A 155 -7.61 1.47 -0.20
N ASP A 156 -8.23 0.35 0.14
CA ASP A 156 -9.52 0.35 0.81
C ASP A 156 -9.37 0.84 2.26
N ALA A 157 -8.36 0.37 2.98
CA ALA A 157 -8.06 0.83 4.35
C ALA A 157 -7.68 2.32 4.39
N ALA A 158 -7.02 2.84 3.35
CA ALA A 158 -6.66 4.25 3.24
C ALA A 158 -7.87 5.20 3.24
N ARG A 159 -9.08 4.69 2.94
CA ARG A 159 -10.33 5.46 3.02
C ARG A 159 -10.90 5.57 4.43
N GLY A 160 -10.32 4.86 5.41
CA GLY A 160 -10.73 4.95 6.81
C GLY A 160 -10.65 6.38 7.35
N GLU A 161 -11.44 6.68 8.37
CA GLU A 161 -11.56 8.03 8.95
C GLU A 161 -10.96 8.15 10.34
N SER A 162 -11.08 7.08 11.13
CA SER A 162 -10.55 7.05 12.49
C SER A 162 -9.02 6.88 12.50
N SER A 163 -8.36 7.37 13.55
CA SER A 163 -6.92 7.14 13.74
C SER A 163 -6.56 5.65 13.77
N GLU A 164 -7.44 4.80 14.30
CA GLU A 164 -7.21 3.35 14.35
C GLU A 164 -7.22 2.73 12.95
N GLU A 165 -8.19 3.08 12.11
CA GLU A 165 -8.25 2.61 10.72
C GLU A 165 -7.04 3.08 9.91
N LEU A 166 -6.64 4.34 10.10
CA LEU A 166 -5.47 4.91 9.43
C LEU A 166 -4.17 4.25 9.87
N LEU A 167 -4.02 3.92 11.16
CA LEU A 167 -2.87 3.15 11.66
C LEU A 167 -2.81 1.74 11.05
N ARG A 168 -3.96 1.07 10.92
CA ARG A 168 -4.05 -0.23 10.23
C ARG A 168 -3.69 -0.09 8.76
N ALA A 169 -4.20 0.94 8.07
CA ALA A 169 -3.87 1.22 6.67
C ALA A 169 -2.36 1.45 6.48
N LYS A 170 -1.74 2.25 7.37
CA LYS A 170 -0.30 2.50 7.38
C LYS A 170 0.51 1.19 7.44
N GLN A 171 0.09 0.22 8.27
CA GLN A 171 0.77 -1.07 8.40
C GLN A 171 0.68 -1.96 7.14
N LEU A 172 -0.31 -1.74 6.29
CA LEU A 172 -0.47 -2.48 5.03
C LEU A 172 0.45 -1.96 3.92
N TYR A 173 1.01 -0.76 4.08
CA TYR A 173 1.96 -0.21 3.11
C TYR A 173 3.33 -0.87 3.27
N GLY A 174 3.59 -1.92 2.49
CA GLY A 174 4.84 -2.68 2.51
C GLY A 174 6.04 -2.00 1.83
N GLY A 175 5.83 -0.85 1.19
CA GLY A 175 6.83 -0.12 0.42
C GLY A 175 6.37 0.20 -1.01
N GLU A 176 7.31 0.68 -1.83
CA GLU A 176 7.05 0.99 -3.23
C GLU A 176 6.52 -0.25 -3.98
N LEU A 177 5.46 -0.07 -4.75
CA LEU A 177 4.82 -1.14 -5.52
C LEU A 177 5.83 -1.79 -6.48
N LEU A 178 6.04 -3.10 -6.33
CA LEU A 178 6.94 -3.90 -7.16
C LEU A 178 8.34 -3.27 -7.25
N VAL A 179 8.95 -2.95 -6.11
CA VAL A 179 10.18 -2.12 -5.99
C VAL A 179 11.36 -2.54 -6.90
N SER A 180 11.44 -3.82 -7.29
CA SER A 180 12.50 -4.34 -8.17
C SER A 180 12.15 -4.33 -9.67
N ASP A 181 10.96 -3.86 -10.03
CA ASP A 181 10.47 -3.80 -11.42
C ASP A 181 10.46 -2.34 -11.91
N ALA A 182 10.78 -2.12 -13.17
CA ALA A 182 10.85 -0.78 -13.77
C ALA A 182 9.83 -0.59 -14.91
N ALA A 183 8.91 -1.53 -15.09
CA ALA A 183 7.95 -1.45 -16.18
C ALA A 183 7.02 -0.24 -16.05
N GLU A 184 6.88 0.52 -17.14
CA GLU A 184 6.17 1.82 -17.15
C GLU A 184 4.69 1.70 -16.74
N TRP A 185 4.04 0.57 -17.04
CA TRP A 185 2.64 0.33 -16.68
C TRP A 185 2.39 0.26 -15.17
N ILE A 186 3.45 0.12 -14.35
CA ILE A 186 3.38 0.08 -12.88
C ILE A 186 3.20 1.50 -12.31
N GLU A 187 3.75 2.51 -13.00
CA GLU A 187 3.91 3.87 -12.48
C GLU A 187 2.59 4.55 -12.04
N PRO A 188 1.48 4.48 -12.80
CA PRO A 188 0.23 5.09 -12.36
C PRO A 188 -0.27 4.56 -11.02
N LEU A 189 -0.07 3.26 -10.75
CA LEU A 189 -0.48 2.64 -9.50
C LEU A 189 0.53 2.91 -8.37
N ARG A 190 1.84 3.04 -8.67
CA ARG A 190 2.85 3.55 -7.71
C ARG A 190 2.47 4.92 -7.19
N VAL A 191 2.21 5.86 -8.10
CA VAL A 191 1.78 7.23 -7.75
C VAL A 191 0.52 7.20 -6.90
N ARG A 192 -0.47 6.38 -7.26
CA ARG A 192 -1.72 6.26 -6.47
C ARG A 192 -1.46 5.73 -5.06
N CYS A 193 -0.62 4.70 -4.91
CA CYS A 193 -0.31 4.12 -3.61
C CYS A 193 0.54 5.08 -2.75
N ALA A 194 1.51 5.75 -3.34
CA ALA A 194 2.33 6.77 -2.68
C ALA A 194 1.47 7.93 -2.19
N ALA A 195 0.58 8.47 -3.03
CA ALA A 195 -0.34 9.54 -2.66
C ALA A 195 -1.28 9.13 -1.52
N ALA A 196 -1.81 7.90 -1.55
CA ALA A 196 -2.63 7.37 -0.45
C ALA A 196 -1.82 7.25 0.85
N TYR A 197 -0.56 6.82 0.78
CA TYR A 197 0.31 6.71 1.95
C TYR A 197 0.63 8.08 2.56
N VAL A 198 0.98 9.05 1.73
CA VAL A 198 1.17 10.45 2.14
C VAL A 198 -0.07 10.97 2.85
N GLY A 199 -1.26 10.81 2.25
CA GLY A 199 -2.52 11.26 2.85
C GLY A 199 -2.84 10.58 4.18
N ILE A 200 -2.50 9.29 4.36
CA ILE A 200 -2.62 8.60 5.65
C ILE A 200 -1.72 9.27 6.71
N LEU A 201 -0.45 9.52 6.39
CA LEU A 201 0.50 10.12 7.33
C LEU A 201 0.12 11.56 7.70
N GLU A 202 -0.34 12.35 6.73
CA GLU A 202 -0.83 13.72 6.96
C GLU A 202 -2.02 13.71 7.93
N ARG A 203 -3.03 12.87 7.68
CA ARG A 203 -4.23 12.78 8.53
C ARG A 203 -3.92 12.26 9.93
N LEU A 204 -3.02 11.27 10.04
CA LEU A 204 -2.54 10.79 11.34
C LEU A 204 -1.81 11.90 12.12
N ALA A 205 -0.97 12.68 11.44
CA ALA A 205 -0.29 13.82 12.06
C ALA A 205 -1.25 14.93 12.49
N GLU A 206 -2.23 15.27 11.65
CA GLU A 206 -3.28 16.25 11.97
C GLU A 206 -4.12 15.80 13.17
N ASN A 207 -4.52 14.53 13.21
CA ASN A 207 -5.24 13.97 14.35
C ASN A 207 -4.40 14.10 15.63
N ALA A 208 -3.13 13.69 15.61
CA ALA A 208 -2.23 13.82 16.76
C ALA A 208 -2.04 15.28 17.20
N LEU A 209 -1.92 16.22 16.27
CA LEU A 209 -1.85 17.66 16.58
C LEU A 209 -3.13 18.15 17.26
N SER A 210 -4.31 17.69 16.82
CA SER A 210 -5.60 18.13 17.38
C SER A 210 -5.77 17.74 18.84
N TYR A 211 -5.11 16.67 19.29
CA TYR A 211 -5.05 16.22 20.68
C TYR A 211 -3.84 16.77 21.45
N GLY A 212 -3.01 17.62 20.86
CA GLY A 212 -1.79 18.14 21.49
C GLY A 212 -0.65 17.12 21.61
N GLU A 213 -0.72 15.99 20.90
CA GLU A 213 0.27 14.91 20.93
C GLU A 213 1.45 15.21 19.99
N PHE A 214 2.19 16.28 20.26
CA PHE A 214 3.30 16.74 19.40
C PHE A 214 4.39 15.68 19.16
N GLY A 215 4.60 14.75 20.11
CA GLY A 215 5.55 13.65 19.94
C GLY A 215 5.12 12.65 18.85
N GLN A 216 3.83 12.32 18.80
CA GLN A 216 3.29 11.41 17.81
C GLN A 216 3.16 12.10 16.44
N ALA A 217 2.69 13.34 16.41
CA ALA A 217 2.67 14.16 15.19
C ALA A 217 4.08 14.31 14.58
N LEU A 218 5.11 14.50 15.42
CA LEU A 218 6.50 14.54 14.98
C LEU A 218 6.94 13.21 14.34
N ALA A 219 6.54 12.07 14.90
CA ALA A 219 6.91 10.76 14.35
C ALA A 219 6.34 10.58 12.93
N PHE A 220 5.05 10.88 12.73
CA PHE A 220 4.44 10.81 11.40
C PHE A 220 5.02 11.84 10.43
N GLY A 221 5.30 13.06 10.89
CA GLY A 221 5.93 14.10 10.07
C GLY A 221 7.35 13.73 9.62
N LEU A 222 8.16 13.14 10.50
CA LEU A 222 9.50 12.67 10.14
C LEU A 222 9.45 11.51 9.15
N GLU A 223 8.49 10.61 9.29
CA GLU A 223 8.26 9.53 8.34
C GLU A 223 7.86 10.08 6.96
N LEU A 224 6.98 11.08 6.93
CA LEU A 224 6.56 11.72 5.69
C LEU A 224 7.74 12.45 5.01
N VAL A 225 8.61 13.12 5.77
CA VAL A 225 9.85 13.74 5.25
C VAL A 225 10.87 12.69 4.76
N ALA A 226 10.92 11.52 5.37
CA ALA A 226 11.77 10.42 4.92
C ALA A 226 11.24 9.81 3.60
N PHE A 227 9.92 9.75 3.45
CA PHE A 227 9.25 9.28 2.25
C PHE A 227 9.36 10.28 1.08
N ASP A 228 9.08 11.55 1.36
CA ASP A 228 9.22 12.66 0.41
C ASP A 228 9.95 13.83 1.06
N ARG A 229 11.25 13.93 0.77
CA ARG A 229 12.12 14.99 1.31
C ARG A 229 11.76 16.39 0.78
N GLY A 230 11.09 16.47 -0.37
CA GLY A 230 10.62 17.73 -0.96
C GLY A 230 9.31 18.23 -0.36
N HIS A 231 8.65 17.43 0.48
CA HIS A 231 7.34 17.75 1.04
C HIS A 231 7.40 18.90 2.05
N GLU A 232 7.19 20.13 1.58
CA GLU A 232 7.24 21.32 2.43
C GLU A 232 6.21 21.29 3.57
N GLY A 233 5.01 20.76 3.32
CA GLY A 233 3.97 20.57 4.35
C GLY A 233 4.46 19.75 5.54
N ALA A 234 5.01 18.55 5.28
CA ALA A 234 5.62 17.67 6.26
C ALA A 234 6.77 18.34 7.02
N SER A 235 7.65 19.04 6.30
CA SER A 235 8.76 19.76 6.92
C SER A 235 8.25 20.86 7.87
N ARG A 236 7.22 21.62 7.47
CA ARG A 236 6.58 22.63 8.33
C ARG A 236 5.93 21.99 9.56
N LEU A 237 5.27 20.85 9.41
CA LEU A 237 4.72 20.06 10.52
C LEU A 237 5.83 19.67 11.51
N VAL A 238 6.95 19.11 11.02
CA VAL A 238 8.11 18.72 11.84
C VAL A 238 8.70 19.93 12.57
N MET A 239 8.86 21.07 11.89
CA MET A 239 9.33 22.32 12.50
C MET A 239 8.40 22.81 13.62
N ARG A 240 7.09 22.79 13.41
CA ARG A 240 6.08 23.16 14.42
C ARG A 240 6.16 22.23 15.64
N CYS A 241 6.25 20.92 15.42
CA CYS A 241 6.35 19.95 16.51
C CYS A 241 7.65 20.13 17.30
N PHE A 242 8.79 20.32 16.63
CA PHE A 242 10.04 20.62 17.32
C PHE A 242 9.96 21.92 18.14
N ALA A 243 9.36 22.97 17.61
CA ALA A 243 9.17 24.22 18.33
C ALA A 243 8.28 24.05 19.57
N ALA A 244 7.15 23.35 19.44
CA ALA A 244 6.24 23.05 20.55
C ALA A 244 6.90 22.21 21.66
N LEU A 245 7.83 21.32 21.28
CA LEU A 245 8.63 20.52 22.21
C LEU A 245 9.87 21.26 22.76
N GLY A 246 10.02 22.56 22.50
CA GLY A 246 11.16 23.38 22.95
C GLY A 246 12.47 23.14 22.20
N ARG A 247 12.45 22.36 21.11
CA ARG A 247 13.63 21.92 20.33
C ARG A 247 13.88 22.81 19.11
N ARG A 248 13.94 24.14 19.30
CA ARG A 248 14.07 25.13 18.21
C ARG A 248 15.25 24.88 17.27
N GLY A 249 16.41 24.48 17.80
CA GLY A 249 17.58 24.15 16.98
C GLY A 249 17.32 23.01 15.98
N ARG A 250 16.47 22.04 16.34
CA ARG A 250 16.06 20.95 15.45
C ARG A 250 15.08 21.43 14.36
N ALA A 251 14.21 22.38 14.68
CA ALA A 251 13.36 23.02 13.68
C ALA A 251 14.18 23.79 12.64
N LEU A 252 15.22 24.52 13.06
CA LEU A 252 16.13 25.21 12.14
C LEU A 252 16.92 24.23 11.28
N ALA A 253 17.43 23.15 11.87
CA ALA A 253 18.13 22.10 11.11
C ALA A 253 17.23 21.49 10.03
N GLU A 254 15.96 21.22 10.34
CA GLU A 254 15.00 20.70 9.35
C GLU A 254 14.77 21.69 8.20
N TYR A 255 14.62 22.99 8.50
CA TYR A 255 14.48 24.03 7.49
C TYR A 255 15.68 24.09 6.54
N GLU A 256 16.91 24.10 7.07
CA GLU A 256 18.10 24.16 6.24
C GLU A 256 18.26 22.88 5.39
N ALA A 257 17.93 21.72 5.95
CA ALA A 257 17.95 20.47 5.20
C ALA A 257 16.89 20.45 4.07
N LEU A 258 15.69 20.99 4.29
CA LEU A 258 14.66 21.13 3.26
C LEU A 258 15.14 22.09 2.17
N ARG A 259 15.63 23.26 2.56
CA ARG A 259 16.15 24.28 1.64
C ARG A 259 17.28 23.74 0.77
N ALA A 260 18.21 22.99 1.36
CA ALA A 260 19.29 22.36 0.63
C ALA A 260 18.76 21.34 -0.40
N HIS A 261 17.76 20.54 -0.02
CA HIS A 261 17.13 19.57 -0.92
C HIS A 261 16.41 20.24 -2.09
N LEU A 262 15.54 21.22 -1.82
CA LEU A 262 14.79 21.95 -2.85
C LEU A 262 15.71 22.65 -3.85
N ARG A 263 16.77 23.31 -3.36
CA ARG A 263 17.77 23.96 -4.22
C ARG A 263 18.50 22.96 -5.11
N LYS A 264 18.95 21.84 -4.53
CA LYS A 264 19.76 20.85 -5.24
C LYS A 264 18.97 20.07 -6.29
N HIS A 265 17.74 19.68 -5.97
CA HIS A 265 16.98 18.74 -6.80
C HIS A 265 15.91 19.42 -7.66
N LEU A 266 15.37 20.56 -7.22
CA LEU A 266 14.27 21.25 -7.90
C LEU A 266 14.65 22.66 -8.38
N GLY A 267 15.81 23.20 -7.96
CA GLY A 267 16.20 24.57 -8.26
C GLY A 267 15.29 25.62 -7.61
N LEU A 268 14.55 25.25 -6.56
CA LEU A 268 13.57 26.10 -5.89
C LEU A 268 14.06 26.57 -4.52
N GLU A 269 13.57 27.72 -4.09
CA GLU A 269 13.63 28.16 -2.69
C GLU A 269 12.39 27.66 -1.92
N PRO A 270 12.48 27.44 -0.60
CA PRO A 270 11.31 27.11 0.21
C PRO A 270 10.18 28.12 0.04
N ALA A 271 8.92 27.67 0.12
CA ALA A 271 7.75 28.53 0.00
C ALA A 271 7.72 29.66 1.06
N PRO A 272 7.02 30.79 0.80
CA PRO A 272 6.93 31.91 1.73
C PRO A 272 6.45 31.52 3.14
N GLU A 273 5.49 30.59 3.23
CA GLU A 273 4.91 30.10 4.49
C GLU A 273 5.96 29.32 5.31
N THR A 274 6.83 28.56 4.63
CA THR A 274 7.93 27.82 5.26
C THR A 274 8.98 28.79 5.82
N ARG A 275 9.33 29.82 5.05
CA ARG A 275 10.25 30.88 5.50
C ARG A 275 9.67 31.71 6.66
N GLN A 276 8.37 31.99 6.62
CA GLN A 276 7.69 32.71 7.70
C GLN A 276 7.67 31.90 8.99
N LEU A 277 7.38 30.60 8.90
CA LEU A 277 7.38 29.70 10.06
C LEU A 277 8.74 29.70 10.76
N ILE A 278 9.84 29.49 10.04
CA ILE A 278 11.15 29.41 10.69
C ILE A 278 11.55 30.75 11.31
N ARG A 279 11.22 31.88 10.67
CA ARG A 279 11.41 33.21 11.28
C ARG A 279 10.63 33.37 12.58
N ALA A 280 9.41 32.87 12.66
CA ALA A 280 8.64 32.90 13.91
C ALA A 280 9.25 31.99 14.99
N VAL A 281 9.70 30.78 14.63
CA VAL A 281 10.31 29.83 15.57
C VAL A 281 11.62 30.38 16.15
N VAL A 282 12.43 31.05 15.33
CA VAL A 282 13.71 31.67 15.75
C VAL A 282 13.50 33.04 16.39
N GLY A 283 12.60 33.86 15.86
CA GLY A 283 12.30 35.23 16.32
C GLY A 283 11.49 35.29 17.62
N GLN A 284 10.89 34.18 18.07
CA GLN A 284 10.38 34.05 19.44
C GLN A 284 11.49 33.94 20.50
N ALA A 285 12.77 34.07 20.12
CA ALA A 285 13.84 34.44 21.03
C ALA A 285 13.99 35.97 21.04
N GLU A 286 13.21 36.66 21.88
CA GLU A 286 13.62 37.98 22.36
C GLU A 286 14.38 37.85 23.72
N PRO A 287 15.32 38.77 23.99
CA PRO A 287 16.49 38.53 24.83
C PRO A 287 16.21 38.85 26.31
N ASP A 288 15.62 37.92 27.04
CA ASP A 288 15.65 38.02 28.51
C ASP A 288 17.01 37.55 29.03
N ALA A 289 17.74 38.50 29.63
CA ALA A 289 18.95 38.34 30.46
C ALA A 289 20.34 38.52 29.80
N ILE A 290 20.59 39.64 29.11
CA ILE A 290 21.89 40.34 29.22
C ILE A 290 21.65 41.86 29.26
N SER A 291 20.95 42.33 30.30
CA SER A 291 21.00 43.73 30.74
C SER A 291 21.52 43.77 32.16
N GLN A 292 22.80 43.45 32.35
CA GLN A 292 23.61 44.00 33.44
C GLN A 292 25.01 44.29 32.91
N THR A 293 25.18 45.51 32.43
CA THR A 293 26.48 46.16 32.26
C THR A 293 27.23 46.13 33.60
N PRO A 294 28.45 45.59 33.71
CA PRO A 294 29.31 45.94 34.82
C PRO A 294 29.73 47.40 34.62
N ARG A 295 29.29 48.26 35.54
CA ARG A 295 29.79 49.62 35.70
C ARG A 295 31.32 49.63 35.61
N ALA A 296 31.84 50.56 34.82
CA ALA A 296 33.25 50.89 34.77
C ALA A 296 33.81 51.10 36.19
N PHE A 297 34.87 50.37 36.53
CA PHE A 297 35.72 50.68 37.67
C PHE A 297 36.87 51.55 37.16
N LYS A 298 36.82 52.84 37.47
CA LYS A 298 37.98 53.74 37.44
C LYS A 298 38.50 53.87 38.88
N ALA A 299 39.72 53.41 39.11
CA ALA A 299 40.71 53.98 40.02
C ALA A 299 42.05 53.33 39.71
#